data_AF-A0A1W2F2S6-F1
#
_entry.id   AF-A0A1W2F2S6-F1
#
_cell.length_a   1.000
_cell.length_b   1.000
_cell.length_c   1.000
_cell.angle_alpha   90.00
_cell.angle_beta   90.00
_cell.angle_gamma   90.00
#
_symmetry.space_group_name_H-M   'P 1'
#
loop_
_entity.id
_entity.type
_entity.pdbx_description
1 polymer ?
#
loop_
_entity_poly.entity_id
_entity_poly.type
_entity_poly.pdbx_seq_one_letter_code
_entity_poly.pdbx_strand_id
1 'polypeptide(L)'
;MRTLGVVLALVFALTGCSSDPVPVQYDKQFADRLDEVRDNARTVRLKDLVPGDWDRVQIFLGPHTREWVEGRIGQPLDSGEYVFDTEGNILVFWNGDDVERLVGTVGRLLAEGEFTGDATVTGEKDGTVKISG
;
A
#
# COMPACT_ATOMS: atom_id res chain seq x y z
N MET A 1 29.41 -53.13 -8.61
CA MET A 1 28.90 -52.64 -9.91
C MET A 1 27.47 -52.19 -9.70
N ARG A 2 27.17 -50.95 -10.13
CA ARG A 2 25.82 -50.39 -10.41
C ARG A 2 24.96 -50.05 -9.19
N THR A 3 24.32 -48.90 -8.99
CA THR A 3 24.35 -47.49 -9.48
C THR A 3 23.11 -46.85 -8.83
N LEU A 4 23.20 -45.58 -8.44
CA LEU A 4 22.13 -44.55 -8.40
C LEU A 4 20.82 -44.88 -7.64
N GLY A 5 20.49 -44.11 -6.61
CA GLY A 5 19.59 -42.94 -6.76
C GLY A 5 18.33 -43.19 -5.91
N VAL A 6 17.56 -42.25 -5.37
CA VAL A 6 17.30 -40.86 -5.72
C VAL A 6 16.51 -40.26 -4.54
N VAL A 7 16.93 -39.05 -4.15
CA VAL A 7 16.10 -37.89 -3.74
C VAL A 7 15.28 -37.95 -2.45
N LEU A 8 15.82 -37.20 -1.49
CA LEU A 8 15.17 -36.39 -0.46
C LEU A 8 13.90 -35.68 -1.00
N ALA A 9 12.72 -36.22 -0.72
CA ALA A 9 11.46 -35.52 -0.94
C ALA A 9 11.25 -34.52 0.22
N LEU A 10 11.81 -33.33 0.06
CA LEU A 10 11.53 -32.17 0.90
C LEU A 10 10.09 -31.73 0.61
N VAL A 11 9.15 -32.20 1.45
CA VAL A 11 7.78 -31.71 1.45
C VAL A 11 7.81 -30.31 2.05
N PHE A 12 8.05 -29.30 1.21
CA PHE A 12 7.63 -27.94 1.49
C PHE A 12 6.10 -27.92 1.45
N ALA A 13 5.48 -28.15 2.61
CA ALA A 13 4.11 -27.77 2.83
C ALA A 13 4.04 -26.25 2.64
N LEU A 14 3.59 -25.84 1.46
CA LEU A 14 3.03 -24.50 1.25
C LEU A 14 1.85 -24.40 2.20
N THR A 15 2.11 -23.92 3.42
CA THR A 15 1.08 -23.35 4.28
C THR A 15 0.53 -22.17 3.51
N GLY A 16 -0.50 -22.42 2.71
CA GLY A 16 -1.39 -21.38 2.24
C GLY A 16 -2.02 -20.78 3.49
N CYS A 17 -1.39 -19.73 4.03
CA CYS A 17 -2.08 -18.84 4.94
C CYS A 17 -3.34 -18.40 4.19
N SER A 18 -4.50 -18.74 4.75
CA SER A 18 -5.73 -18.07 4.39
C SER A 18 -5.56 -16.62 4.83
N SER A 19 -5.03 -15.78 3.96
CA SER A 19 -4.98 -14.35 4.19
C SER A 19 -6.44 -13.90 4.26
N ASP A 20 -6.85 -13.41 5.42
CA ASP A 20 -8.15 -12.77 5.56
C ASP A 20 -8.24 -11.63 4.54
N PRO A 21 -9.41 -11.42 3.90
CA PRO A 21 -9.54 -10.38 2.90
C PRO A 21 -9.18 -9.00 3.48
N VAL A 22 -8.36 -8.26 2.74
CA VAL A 22 -7.85 -6.97 3.21
C VAL A 22 -8.93 -5.89 3.05
N PRO A 23 -9.29 -5.15 4.12
CA PRO A 23 -10.34 -4.14 4.04
C PRO A 23 -9.92 -2.97 3.16
N VAL A 24 -10.75 -2.67 2.16
CA VAL A 24 -10.60 -1.50 1.28
C VAL A 24 -11.39 -0.33 1.86
N GLN A 25 -10.72 0.80 2.12
CA GLN A 25 -11.38 1.99 2.65
C GLN A 25 -11.04 3.22 1.81
N TYR A 26 -12.07 3.92 1.34
CA TYR A 26 -11.91 5.27 0.83
C TYR A 26 -11.80 6.25 2.01
N ASP A 27 -10.60 6.77 2.24
CA ASP A 27 -10.38 7.76 3.30
C ASP A 27 -10.39 9.17 2.71
N LYS A 28 -11.58 9.77 2.62
CA LYS A 28 -11.73 11.17 2.24
C LYS A 28 -10.94 12.10 3.17
N GLN A 29 -10.88 11.80 4.47
CA GLN A 29 -10.18 12.66 5.41
C GLN A 29 -8.67 12.60 5.18
N PHE A 30 -8.12 11.49 4.70
CA PHE A 30 -6.72 11.41 4.30
C PHE A 30 -6.42 12.36 3.13
N ALA A 31 -7.28 12.40 2.11
CA ALA A 31 -7.14 13.36 1.01
C ALA A 31 -7.20 14.81 1.52
N ASP A 32 -8.16 15.15 2.39
CA ASP A 32 -8.28 16.48 2.98
C ASP A 32 -7.02 16.86 3.80
N ARG A 33 -6.46 15.91 4.59
CA ARG A 33 -5.22 16.14 5.35
C ARG A 33 -4.00 16.31 4.45
N LEU A 34 -3.93 15.60 3.31
CA LEU A 34 -2.86 15.80 2.32
C LEU A 34 -2.94 17.19 1.67
N ASP A 35 -4.14 17.64 1.33
CA ASP A 35 -4.37 19.00 0.84
C ASP A 35 -3.93 20.04 1.87
N GLU A 36 -4.23 19.83 3.15
CA GLU A 36 -3.77 20.71 4.22
C GLU A 36 -2.23 20.74 4.38
N VAL A 37 -1.54 19.63 4.13
CA VAL A 37 -0.07 19.58 4.15
C VAL A 37 0.50 20.38 2.99
N ARG A 38 -0.05 20.18 1.78
CA ARG A 38 0.29 20.92 0.56
C ARG A 38 0.09 22.43 0.74
N ASP A 39 -1.13 22.83 1.09
CA ASP A 39 -1.58 24.23 1.08
C ASP A 39 -0.84 25.08 2.12
N ASN A 40 -0.30 24.45 3.16
CA ASN A 40 0.45 25.11 4.22
C ASN A 40 1.97 24.90 4.12
N ALA A 41 2.46 24.22 3.09
CA ALA A 41 3.88 23.87 2.90
C ALA A 41 4.52 23.26 4.16
N ARG A 42 3.82 22.31 4.79
CA ARG A 42 4.24 21.68 6.05
C ARG A 42 4.93 20.35 5.78
N THR A 43 5.78 19.93 6.71
CA THR A 43 6.29 18.55 6.76
C THR A 43 5.67 17.83 7.94
N VAL A 44 5.09 16.66 7.70
CA VAL A 44 4.48 15.80 8.71
C VAL A 44 4.92 14.36 8.49
N ARG A 45 4.84 13.51 9.53
CA ARG A 45 5.04 12.07 9.34
C ARG A 45 3.79 11.47 8.71
N LEU A 46 3.97 10.49 7.83
CA LEU A 46 2.84 9.82 7.20
C LEU A 46 1.96 9.08 8.23
N LYS A 47 2.55 8.56 9.32
CA LYS A 47 1.80 8.00 10.46
C LYS A 47 0.92 9.01 11.20
N ASP A 48 1.21 10.30 11.11
CA ASP A 48 0.33 11.33 11.67
C ASP A 48 -0.90 11.56 10.76
N LEU A 49 -0.79 11.24 9.46
CA LEU A 49 -1.89 11.33 8.48
C LEU A 49 -2.74 10.06 8.40
N VAL A 50 -2.10 8.90 8.54
CA VAL A 50 -2.74 7.57 8.56
C VAL A 50 -2.18 6.79 9.75
N PRO A 51 -2.80 6.94 10.94
CA PRO A 51 -2.38 6.18 12.11
C PRO A 51 -2.58 4.67 11.90
N GLY A 52 -1.65 3.89 12.44
CA GLY A 52 -1.64 2.43 12.39
C GLY A 52 -0.28 1.85 12.77
N ASP A 53 -0.24 0.52 12.87
CA ASP A 53 0.96 -0.23 13.27
C ASP A 53 1.86 -0.58 12.07
N TRP A 54 1.38 -0.33 10.84
CA TRP A 54 2.11 -0.51 9.59
C TRP A 54 3.55 0.03 9.61
N ASP A 55 4.46 -0.70 8.98
CA ASP A 55 5.90 -0.43 8.91
C ASP A 55 6.36 0.00 7.50
N ARG A 56 5.48 -0.14 6.50
CA ARG A 56 5.74 0.21 5.11
C ARG A 56 4.47 0.63 4.39
N VAL A 57 4.60 1.53 3.44
CA VAL A 57 3.55 1.87 2.48
C VAL A 57 4.05 1.67 1.04
N GLN A 58 3.21 1.08 0.20
CA GLN A 58 3.42 1.03 -1.24
C GLN A 58 2.35 1.88 -1.93
N ILE A 59 2.79 2.80 -2.78
CA ILE A 59 1.91 3.76 -3.47
C ILE A 59 1.91 3.41 -4.96
N PHE A 60 0.73 3.18 -5.53
CA PHE A 60 0.52 3.04 -6.97
C PHE A 60 -0.23 4.24 -7.53
N LEU A 61 -0.03 4.54 -8.81
CA LEU A 61 -0.80 5.56 -9.54
C LEU A 61 -1.92 4.90 -10.31
N GLY A 62 -3.15 5.08 -9.83
CA GLY A 62 -4.35 4.60 -10.49
C GLY A 62 -4.66 5.31 -11.81
N PRO A 63 -5.63 4.77 -12.57
CA PRO A 63 -6.55 3.71 -12.14
C PRO A 63 -5.97 2.31 -12.31
N HIS A 64 -6.31 1.41 -11.38
CA HIS A 64 -6.00 -0.02 -11.47
C HIS A 64 -7.21 -0.86 -11.04
N THR A 65 -7.43 -2.01 -11.68
CA THR A 65 -8.50 -2.92 -11.28
C THR A 65 -8.16 -3.61 -9.95
N ARG A 66 -9.18 -4.13 -9.25
CA ARG A 66 -8.99 -4.92 -8.03
C ARG A 66 -8.00 -6.05 -8.26
N GLU A 67 -8.17 -6.80 -9.35
CA GLU A 67 -7.35 -7.97 -9.70
C GLU A 67 -5.88 -7.59 -9.95
N TRP A 68 -5.63 -6.40 -10.51
CA TRP A 68 -4.28 -5.90 -10.69
C TRP A 68 -3.61 -5.63 -9.34
N VAL A 69 -4.32 -4.97 -8.41
CA VAL A 69 -3.80 -4.67 -7.07
C VAL A 69 -3.59 -5.96 -6.28
N GLU A 70 -4.55 -6.88 -6.29
CA GLU A 70 -4.43 -8.23 -5.69
C GLU A 70 -3.22 -8.97 -6.23
N GLY A 71 -3.02 -8.97 -7.55
CA GLY A 71 -1.85 -9.59 -8.17
C GLY A 71 -0.53 -8.94 -7.76
N ARG A 72 -0.55 -7.64 -7.42
CA ARG A 72 0.65 -6.90 -7.00
C ARG A 72 1.01 -7.11 -5.54
N ILE A 73 0.00 -7.24 -4.67
CA ILE A 73 0.17 -7.47 -3.22
C ILE A 73 0.21 -8.96 -2.86
N GLY A 74 -0.24 -9.84 -3.76
CA GLY A 74 -0.26 -11.29 -3.54
C GLY A 74 -1.32 -11.77 -2.53
N GLN A 75 -2.29 -10.92 -2.20
CA GLN A 75 -3.35 -11.18 -1.24
C GLN A 75 -4.70 -10.75 -1.82
N PRO A 76 -5.80 -11.47 -1.52
CA PRO A 76 -7.13 -11.07 -1.94
C PRO A 76 -7.57 -9.79 -1.20
N LEU A 77 -8.19 -8.87 -1.92
CA LEU A 77 -8.85 -7.72 -1.32
C LEU A 77 -10.27 -8.11 -0.91
N ASP A 78 -10.80 -7.42 0.09
CA ASP A 78 -12.17 -7.66 0.51
C ASP A 78 -13.16 -7.34 -0.63
N SER A 79 -14.21 -8.15 -0.73
CA SER A 79 -15.16 -8.13 -1.85
C SER A 79 -16.09 -6.92 -1.86
N GLY A 80 -15.90 -6.00 -0.92
CA GLY A 80 -16.61 -4.72 -0.81
C GLY A 80 -16.40 -3.79 -2.01
N GLU A 81 -16.99 -2.60 -1.91
CA GLU A 81 -16.93 -1.58 -2.96
C GLU A 81 -15.48 -1.12 -3.16
N TYR A 82 -14.83 -1.63 -4.21
CA TYR A 82 -13.52 -1.17 -4.63
C TYR A 82 -13.70 0.10 -5.46
N VAL A 83 -13.13 1.20 -5.00
CA VAL A 83 -13.39 2.54 -5.55
C VAL A 83 -12.16 3.20 -6.21
N PHE A 84 -11.12 2.44 -6.53
CA PHE A 84 -9.92 2.98 -7.20
C PHE A 84 -9.94 2.82 -8.72
N ASP A 85 -11.13 2.92 -9.31
CA ASP A 85 -11.34 2.99 -10.76
C ASP A 85 -11.10 4.39 -11.34
N THR A 86 -10.81 5.39 -10.48
CA THR A 86 -10.48 6.77 -10.86
C THR A 86 -8.98 7.06 -10.85
N GLU A 87 -8.53 8.08 -11.58
CA GLU A 87 -7.15 8.56 -11.49
C GLU A 87 -6.83 9.07 -10.07
N GLY A 88 -5.84 8.47 -9.41
CA GLY A 88 -5.56 8.72 -8.00
C GLY A 88 -4.33 7.97 -7.49
N ASN A 89 -4.04 8.07 -6.19
CA ASN A 89 -3.09 7.18 -5.54
C ASN A 89 -3.82 6.00 -4.90
N ILE A 90 -3.22 4.82 -4.95
CA ILE A 90 -3.60 3.64 -4.17
C ILE A 90 -2.46 3.38 -3.19
N LEU A 91 -2.73 3.51 -1.90
CA LEU A 91 -1.78 3.32 -0.82
C LEU A 91 -2.07 2.00 -0.12
N VAL A 92 -1.10 1.10 -0.15
CA VAL A 92 -1.14 -0.21 0.52
C VAL A 92 -0.22 -0.13 1.74
N PHE A 93 -0.79 -0.21 2.93
CA PHE A 93 -0.06 -0.16 4.20
C PHE A 93 0.18 -1.58 4.70
N TRP A 94 1.45 -1.91 4.93
CA TRP A 94 1.94 -3.23 5.32
C TRP A 94 2.39 -3.22 6.78
N ASN A 95 2.16 -4.32 7.49
CA ASN A 95 2.74 -4.62 8.78
C ASN A 95 3.46 -5.97 8.64
N GLY A 96 4.78 -5.94 8.44
CA GLY A 96 5.53 -7.09 7.98
C GLY A 96 5.06 -7.57 6.60
N ASP A 97 4.56 -8.80 6.55
CA ASP A 97 4.09 -9.47 5.33
C ASP A 97 2.57 -9.33 5.12
N ASP A 98 1.85 -8.76 6.09
CA ASP A 98 0.40 -8.61 6.06
C ASP A 98 0.01 -7.21 5.62
N VAL A 99 -1.02 -7.09 4.78
CA VAL A 99 -1.60 -5.78 4.43
C VAL A 99 -2.58 -5.39 5.53
N GLU A 100 -2.24 -4.33 6.28
CA GLU A 100 -3.08 -3.80 7.35
C GLU A 100 -4.25 -2.98 6.80
N ARG A 101 -4.00 -2.20 5.75
CA ARG A 101 -4.99 -1.25 5.21
C ARG A 101 -4.70 -0.90 3.76
N LEU A 102 -5.76 -0.66 3.01
CA LEU A 102 -5.68 -0.09 1.68
C LEU A 102 -6.52 1.19 1.59
N VAL A 103 -5.89 2.28 1.20
CA VAL A 103 -6.48 3.62 1.08
C VAL A 103 -6.29 4.13 -0.34
N GLY A 104 -7.21 4.93 -0.86
CA GLY A 104 -6.90 5.70 -2.07
C GLY A 104 -7.42 7.12 -2.00
N THR A 105 -6.84 7.93 -2.88
CA THR A 105 -7.09 9.36 -2.97
C THR A 105 -7.71 9.71 -4.30
N VAL A 106 -8.44 10.82 -4.34
CA VAL A 106 -8.79 11.49 -5.60
C VAL A 106 -7.58 12.30 -6.05
N GLY A 107 -7.16 12.12 -7.30
CA GLY A 107 -6.01 12.83 -7.85
C GLY A 107 -4.65 12.25 -7.43
N ARG A 108 -3.64 12.51 -8.25
CA ARG A 108 -2.26 12.04 -8.08
C ARG A 108 -1.51 13.02 -7.19
N LEU A 109 -1.72 12.90 -5.88
CA LEU A 109 -1.11 13.79 -4.88
C LEU A 109 0.30 13.33 -4.49
N LEU A 110 0.57 12.03 -4.53
CA LEU A 110 1.84 11.44 -4.14
C LEU A 110 2.53 10.75 -5.31
N ALA A 111 3.86 10.69 -5.28
CA ALA A 111 4.63 9.90 -6.22
C ALA A 111 4.46 8.40 -5.96
N GLU A 112 4.54 7.60 -7.03
CA GLU A 112 4.63 6.14 -6.94
C GLU A 112 5.92 5.72 -6.24
N GLY A 113 5.87 4.67 -5.42
CA GLY A 113 7.03 4.16 -4.72
C GLY A 113 6.71 3.32 -3.49
N GLU A 114 7.77 2.89 -2.81
CA GLU A 114 7.72 2.18 -1.54
C GLU A 114 8.45 3.02 -0.50
N PHE A 115 7.82 3.21 0.67
CA PHE A 115 8.32 4.07 1.75
C PHE A 115 8.13 3.40 3.10
N THR A 116 8.98 3.74 4.07
CA THR A 116 8.93 3.15 5.41
C THR A 116 7.88 3.80 6.32
N GLY A 117 7.65 3.20 7.49
CA GLY A 117 6.83 3.74 8.59
C GLY A 117 7.26 5.12 9.09
N ASP A 118 8.52 5.47 8.85
CA ASP A 118 9.12 6.75 9.22
C ASP A 118 9.01 7.80 8.11
N ALA A 119 8.36 7.47 6.99
CA ALA A 119 8.21 8.37 5.87
C ALA A 119 7.54 9.69 6.25
N THR A 120 8.04 10.77 5.67
CA THR A 120 7.48 12.11 5.82
C THR A 120 6.83 12.57 4.54
N VAL A 121 5.77 13.35 4.69
CA VAL A 121 5.09 14.04 3.60
C VAL A 121 5.32 15.54 3.77
N THR A 122 5.84 16.17 2.72
CA THR A 122 6.18 17.58 2.67
C THR A 122 5.35 18.26 1.59
N GLY A 123 4.55 19.26 1.98
CA GLY A 123 3.99 20.23 1.05
C GLY A 123 5.08 21.20 0.63
N GLU A 124 5.25 21.39 -0.67
CA GLU A 124 6.22 22.31 -1.25
C GLU A 124 5.53 23.64 -1.61
N LYS A 125 6.30 24.73 -1.64
CA LYS A 125 5.77 26.08 -1.92
C LYS A 125 5.23 26.25 -3.34
N ASP A 126 5.58 25.34 -4.24
CA ASP A 126 5.07 25.28 -5.61
C ASP A 126 3.73 24.56 -5.72
N GLY A 127 3.15 24.12 -4.58
CA GLY A 127 1.89 23.41 -4.53
C GLY A 127 2.02 21.92 -4.84
N THR A 128 3.22 21.36 -4.83
CA THR A 128 3.42 19.91 -4.93
C THR A 128 3.50 19.25 -3.56
N VAL A 129 3.32 17.93 -3.52
CA VAL A 129 3.55 17.13 -2.31
C VAL A 129 4.65 16.13 -2.61
N LYS A 130 5.66 16.11 -1.75
CA LYS A 130 6.77 15.18 -1.80
C LYS A 130 6.67 14.20 -0.65
N ILE A 131 6.88 12.92 -0.93
CA ILE A 131 7.08 11.89 0.09
C ILE A 131 8.54 11.45 0.10
N SER A 132 9.09 11.14 1.27
CA SER A 132 10.47 10.70 1.44
C SER A 132 10.61 9.83 2.69
N GLY A 133 11.44 8.78 2.60
CA GLY A 133 11.76 7.86 3.70
C GLY A 133 11.57 6.40 3.37
#